data_AF-A0A7V5K5S7-F1
#
_entry.id   AF-A0A7V5K5S7-F1
#
_cell.length_a   1.000
_cell.length_b   1.000
_cell.length_c   1.000
_cell.angle_alpha   90.00
_cell.angle_beta   90.00
_cell.angle_gamma   90.00
#
_symmetry.space_group_name_H-M   'P 1'
#
loop_
_entity.id
_entity.type
_entity.pdbx_description
1 polymer ?
#
loop_
_entity_poly.entity_id
_entity_poly.type
_entity_poly.pdbx_seq_one_letter_code
_entity_poly.pdbx_strand_id
1 'polypeptide(L)'
;MARWLFMAMGFHALLAQVILLREMLVVLAGHEICLGMILASWLMGVFAGAWGATRMREPAKAQHQAVCWLLGISPILTMVLVLAVRLLRAWIPTTPGAPLPALGSVLAIVGFLVPQGALVGAMFPLASALAARWSCSQARAIGQVYSWEAVGCLLGGLAITFLMIPHLHPPGIVAWGGMLSGLLAAWAMARLDRACARGLGLLGSFWALLLLSGGSSSIQQWSAQRRWEAIHPGMERLTTVDTPYQSLELGALQGQFTLFGNGRPLVTFPDPVEAAPLAHIIMGQEPQPRRLLLIGGGPG
;
A
#
# COMPACT_ATOMS: atom_id res chain seq x y z
N MET A 1 -20.34 -2.72 21.12
CA MET A 1 -19.15 -3.58 21.03
C MET A 1 -18.88 -4.00 19.58
N ALA A 2 -19.83 -4.65 18.90
CA ALA A 2 -19.71 -4.99 17.47
C ALA A 2 -19.45 -3.78 16.52
N ARG A 3 -19.90 -2.58 16.90
CA ARG A 3 -19.62 -1.32 16.17
C ARG A 3 -18.13 -1.10 15.88
N TRP A 4 -17.27 -1.37 16.87
CA TRP A 4 -15.82 -1.19 16.73
C TRP A 4 -15.19 -2.22 15.80
N LEU A 5 -15.75 -3.43 15.74
CA LEU A 5 -15.36 -4.47 14.79
C LEU A 5 -15.65 -4.02 13.35
N PHE A 6 -16.86 -3.52 13.10
CA PHE A 6 -17.28 -3.04 11.78
C PHE A 6 -16.46 -1.84 11.32
N MET A 7 -16.20 -0.90 12.25
CA MET A 7 -15.34 0.24 11.98
C MET A 7 -13.89 -0.18 11.69
N ALA A 8 -13.34 -1.15 12.42
CA ALA A 8 -12.00 -1.68 12.17
C ALA A 8 -11.89 -2.36 10.80
N MET A 9 -12.94 -3.08 10.35
CA MET A 9 -13.00 -3.66 9.01
C MET A 9 -12.96 -2.60 7.92
N GLY A 10 -13.82 -1.58 8.00
CA GLY A 10 -13.82 -0.49 7.03
C GLY A 10 -12.50 0.29 6.99
N PHE A 11 -11.94 0.58 8.17
CA PHE A 11 -10.63 1.24 8.28
C PHE A 11 -9.53 0.43 7.58
N HIS A 12 -9.46 -0.87 7.86
CA HIS A 12 -8.43 -1.73 7.28
C HIS A 12 -8.64 -1.95 5.77
N ALA A 13 -9.89 -2.15 5.33
CA ALA A 13 -10.23 -2.32 3.93
C ALA A 13 -9.73 -1.14 3.08
N LEU A 14 -10.02 0.08 3.51
CA LEU A 14 -9.58 1.28 2.79
C LEU A 14 -8.07 1.47 2.87
N LEU A 15 -7.45 1.23 4.01
CA LEU A 15 -5.99 1.29 4.17
C LEU A 15 -5.28 0.33 3.22
N ALA A 16 -5.72 -0.94 3.18
CA ALA A 16 -5.16 -1.97 2.31
C ALA A 16 -5.34 -1.61 0.83
N GLN A 17 -6.53 -1.12 0.44
CA GLN A 17 -6.79 -0.71 -0.94
C GLN A 17 -5.86 0.43 -1.38
N VAL A 18 -5.78 1.49 -0.58
CA VAL A 18 -4.99 2.69 -0.92
C VAL A 18 -3.51 2.37 -0.97
N ILE A 19 -2.98 1.58 -0.04
CA ILE A 19 -1.54 1.27 -0.02
C ILE A 19 -1.13 0.36 -1.19
N LEU A 20 -1.92 -0.67 -1.49
CA LEU A 20 -1.67 -1.55 -2.63
C LEU A 20 -1.81 -0.80 -3.95
N LEU A 21 -2.80 0.09 -4.06
CA LEU A 21 -2.98 0.95 -5.22
C LEU A 21 -1.76 1.87 -5.41
N ARG A 22 -1.28 2.53 -4.36
CA ARG A 22 -0.09 3.40 -4.45
C ARG A 22 1.15 2.64 -4.88
N GLU A 23 1.43 1.49 -4.28
CA GLU A 23 2.59 0.67 -4.62
C GLU A 23 2.52 0.13 -6.06
N MET A 24 1.32 -0.29 -6.52
CA MET A 24 1.09 -0.67 -7.91
C MET A 24 1.39 0.47 -8.88
N LEU A 25 0.94 1.70 -8.58
CA LEU A 25 1.17 2.85 -9.47
C LEU A 25 2.65 3.21 -9.59
N VAL A 26 3.41 3.06 -8.50
CA VAL A 26 4.87 3.25 -8.52
C VAL A 26 5.52 2.23 -9.46
N VAL A 27 5.13 0.96 -9.36
CA VAL A 27 5.75 -0.11 -10.16
C VAL A 27 5.34 -0.06 -11.64
N LEU A 28 4.07 0.25 -11.93
CA LEU A 28 3.47 0.27 -13.26
C LEU A 28 3.52 1.63 -13.95
N ALA A 29 4.09 2.64 -13.30
CA ALA A 29 4.19 4.01 -13.78
C ALA A 29 2.87 4.68 -14.17
N GLY A 30 1.81 4.39 -13.42
CA GLY A 30 0.69 5.32 -13.21
C GLY A 30 -0.17 5.81 -14.39
N HIS A 31 -0.41 5.00 -15.43
CA HIS A 31 -1.35 5.39 -16.51
C HIS A 31 -2.82 5.16 -16.10
N GLU A 32 -3.76 5.91 -16.70
CA GLU A 32 -5.20 5.84 -16.37
C GLU A 32 -5.80 4.44 -16.53
N ILE A 33 -5.39 3.71 -17.58
CA ILE A 33 -5.83 2.33 -17.81
C ILE A 33 -5.37 1.42 -16.66
N CYS A 34 -4.19 1.65 -16.09
CA CYS A 34 -3.71 0.89 -14.93
C CYS A 34 -4.57 1.15 -13.69
N LEU A 35 -4.95 2.41 -13.44
CA LEU A 35 -5.88 2.75 -12.35
C LEU A 35 -7.21 2.01 -12.51
N GLY A 36 -7.79 2.02 -13.71
CA GLY A 36 -9.02 1.30 -14.02
C GLY A 36 -8.91 -0.20 -13.75
N MET A 37 -7.82 -0.83 -14.20
CA MET A 37 -7.58 -2.27 -13.99
C MET A 37 -7.36 -2.62 -12.51
N ILE A 38 -6.66 -1.77 -11.74
CA ILE A 38 -6.46 -1.96 -10.30
C ILE A 38 -7.81 -1.96 -9.57
N LEU A 39 -8.65 -0.95 -9.84
CA LEU A 39 -9.97 -0.85 -9.22
C LEU A 39 -10.90 -1.99 -9.66
N ALA A 40 -10.89 -2.36 -10.94
CA ALA A 40 -11.65 -3.50 -11.45
C ALA A 40 -11.24 -4.81 -10.78
N SER A 41 -9.94 -5.05 -10.62
CA SER A 41 -9.41 -6.27 -9.98
C SER A 41 -9.74 -6.31 -8.49
N TRP A 42 -9.64 -5.17 -7.80
CA TRP A 42 -10.09 -5.05 -6.41
C TRP A 42 -11.57 -5.40 -6.25
N LEU A 43 -12.44 -4.79 -7.06
CA LEU A 43 -13.88 -5.05 -7.03
C LEU A 43 -14.24 -6.48 -7.43
N MET A 44 -13.53 -7.06 -8.39
CA MET A 44 -13.68 -8.48 -8.77
C MET A 44 -13.32 -9.40 -7.59
N GLY A 45 -12.25 -9.10 -6.87
CA GLY A 45 -11.92 -9.76 -5.61
C GLY A 45 -13.07 -9.63 -4.60
N VAL A 46 -13.51 -8.40 -4.31
CA VAL A 46 -14.60 -8.14 -3.36
C VAL A 46 -15.85 -8.95 -3.70
N PHE A 47 -16.25 -8.98 -4.98
CA PHE A 47 -17.35 -9.79 -5.46
C PHE A 47 -17.11 -11.29 -5.20
N ALA A 48 -15.97 -11.84 -5.61
CA ALA A 48 -15.66 -13.26 -5.44
C ALA A 48 -15.67 -13.67 -3.95
N GLY A 49 -15.11 -12.83 -3.09
CA GLY A 49 -15.11 -13.01 -1.63
C GLY A 49 -16.51 -13.01 -1.03
N ALA A 50 -17.33 -12.00 -1.36
CA ALA A 50 -18.69 -11.89 -0.86
C ALA A 50 -19.57 -13.04 -1.35
N TRP A 51 -19.43 -13.43 -2.62
CA TRP A 51 -20.13 -14.55 -3.24
C TRP A 51 -19.76 -15.89 -2.60
N GLY A 52 -18.47 -16.11 -2.33
CA GLY A 52 -17.99 -17.29 -1.58
C GLY A 52 -18.57 -17.32 -0.16
N ALA A 53 -18.46 -16.22 0.57
CA ALA A 53 -18.92 -16.11 1.96
C ALA A 53 -20.44 -16.32 2.12
N THR A 54 -21.25 -15.83 1.18
CA THR A 54 -22.72 -16.01 1.23
C THR A 54 -23.17 -17.45 0.96
N ARG A 55 -22.36 -18.26 0.29
CA ARG A 55 -22.64 -19.67 0.03
C ARG A 55 -22.29 -20.59 1.20
N MET A 56 -21.41 -20.14 2.07
CA MET A 56 -20.99 -20.90 3.24
C MET A 56 -22.12 -20.93 4.28
N ARG A 57 -22.78 -22.08 4.42
CA ARG A 57 -23.81 -22.32 5.46
C ARG A 57 -23.15 -22.79 6.75
N GLU A 58 -22.35 -21.92 7.35
CA GLU A 58 -21.59 -22.26 8.54
C GLU A 58 -22.42 -22.06 9.82
N PRO A 59 -22.28 -22.96 10.82
CA PRO A 59 -22.88 -22.77 12.13
C PRO A 59 -22.35 -21.50 12.80
N ALA A 60 -23.14 -20.94 13.72
CA ALA A 60 -22.90 -19.61 14.25
C ALA A 60 -21.57 -19.43 15.03
N LYS A 61 -20.96 -20.53 15.52
CA LYS A 61 -19.60 -20.53 16.10
C LYS A 61 -18.52 -20.40 15.02
N ALA A 62 -18.66 -21.11 13.91
CA ALA A 62 -17.73 -21.02 12.78
C ALA A 62 -17.76 -19.62 12.13
N GLN A 63 -18.89 -18.92 12.16
CA GLN A 63 -18.99 -17.53 11.67
C GLN A 63 -18.13 -16.53 12.46
N HIS A 64 -18.13 -16.60 13.80
CA HIS A 64 -17.29 -15.71 14.62
C HIS A 64 -15.80 -16.01 14.39
N GLN A 65 -15.44 -17.29 14.30
CA GLN A 65 -14.07 -17.72 14.04
C GLN A 65 -13.60 -17.29 12.65
N ALA A 66 -14.47 -17.39 11.64
CA ALA A 66 -14.18 -16.93 10.28
C ALA A 66 -13.91 -15.42 10.24
N VAL A 67 -14.75 -14.60 10.89
CA VAL A 67 -14.53 -13.14 10.96
C VAL A 67 -13.20 -12.82 11.65
N CYS A 68 -12.87 -13.52 12.76
CA CYS A 68 -11.60 -13.33 13.45
C CYS A 68 -10.40 -13.75 12.59
N TRP A 69 -10.51 -14.88 11.89
CA TRP A 69 -9.46 -15.33 10.97
C TRP A 69 -9.23 -14.33 9.85
N LEU A 70 -10.30 -13.86 9.20
CA LEU A 70 -10.21 -12.85 8.14
C LEU A 70 -9.58 -11.56 8.66
N LEU A 71 -9.99 -11.07 9.83
CA LEU A 71 -9.41 -9.87 10.44
C LEU A 71 -7.94 -10.03 10.84
N GLY A 72 -7.55 -11.21 11.31
CA GLY A 72 -6.16 -11.49 11.67
C GLY A 72 -5.25 -11.66 10.45
N ILE A 73 -5.73 -12.32 9.39
CA ILE A 73 -4.93 -12.61 8.20
C ILE A 73 -4.86 -11.42 7.23
N SER A 74 -5.85 -10.51 7.22
CA SER A 74 -5.88 -9.35 6.31
C SER A 74 -4.65 -8.45 6.38
N PRO A 75 -4.17 -8.01 7.55
CA PRO A 75 -2.99 -7.15 7.62
C PRO A 75 -1.70 -7.89 7.24
N ILE A 76 -1.62 -9.19 7.54
CA ILE A 76 -0.49 -10.05 7.16
C ILE A 76 -0.45 -10.17 5.64
N LEU A 77 -1.58 -10.49 5.01
CA LEU A 77 -1.69 -10.59 3.56
C LEU A 77 -1.36 -9.24 2.90
N THR A 78 -1.87 -8.13 3.44
CA THR A 78 -1.55 -6.78 2.95
C THR A 78 -0.03 -6.53 2.97
N MET A 79 0.65 -6.87 4.06
CA MET A 79 2.10 -6.71 4.18
C MET A 79 2.84 -7.56 3.14
N VAL A 80 2.48 -8.85 3.03
CA VAL A 80 3.08 -9.76 2.06
C VAL A 80 2.89 -9.24 0.63
N LEU A 81 1.69 -8.78 0.30
CA LEU A 81 1.39 -8.22 -1.02
C LEU A 81 2.17 -6.95 -1.29
N VAL A 82 2.22 -5.98 -0.35
CA VAL A 82 3.04 -4.76 -0.50
C VAL A 82 4.51 -5.11 -0.78
N LEU A 83 5.08 -6.08 -0.06
CA LEU A 83 6.44 -6.52 -0.31
C LEU A 83 6.60 -7.24 -1.66
N ALA A 84 5.64 -8.08 -2.03
CA ALA A 84 5.65 -8.77 -3.33
C ALA A 84 5.56 -7.78 -4.50
N VAL A 85 4.74 -6.72 -4.38
CA VAL A 85 4.67 -5.63 -5.36
C VAL A 85 6.03 -4.97 -5.54
N ARG A 86 6.68 -4.62 -4.43
CA ARG A 86 8.00 -3.95 -4.45
C ARG A 86 9.10 -4.81 -5.06
N LEU A 87 8.99 -6.13 -4.90
CA LEU A 87 9.93 -7.10 -5.44
C LEU A 87 9.55 -7.61 -6.84
N LEU A 88 8.43 -7.15 -7.42
CA LEU A 88 7.93 -7.65 -8.70
C LEU A 88 8.97 -7.52 -9.82
N ARG A 89 9.72 -6.41 -9.86
CA ARG A 89 10.77 -6.19 -10.87
C ARG A 89 11.98 -7.09 -10.70
N ALA A 90 12.20 -7.65 -9.51
CA ALA A 90 13.23 -8.68 -9.30
C ALA A 90 12.79 -10.04 -9.90
N TRP A 91 11.48 -10.30 -10.00
CA TRP A 91 10.94 -11.54 -10.57
C TRP A 91 10.69 -11.46 -12.07
N ILE A 92 10.45 -10.27 -12.59
CA ILE A 92 10.23 -10.01 -14.02
C ILE A 92 11.40 -9.18 -14.53
N PRO A 93 12.45 -9.82 -15.09
CA PRO A 93 13.60 -9.11 -15.63
C PRO A 93 13.12 -8.14 -16.71
N THR A 94 13.30 -6.86 -16.45
CA THR A 94 12.98 -5.78 -17.39
C THR A 94 14.21 -4.92 -17.53
N THR A 95 14.40 -4.35 -18.72
CA THR A 95 15.49 -3.41 -18.94
C THR A 95 15.31 -2.23 -17.98
N PRO A 96 16.38 -1.75 -17.31
CA PRO A 96 16.31 -0.54 -16.48
C PRO A 96 15.61 0.60 -17.22
N GLY A 97 14.62 1.22 -16.57
CA GLY A 97 13.82 2.31 -17.15
C GLY A 97 12.67 1.88 -18.09
N ALA A 98 12.61 0.62 -18.53
CA ALA A 98 11.50 0.15 -19.35
C ALA A 98 10.23 -0.10 -18.51
N PRO A 99 9.02 0.13 -19.07
CA PRO A 99 7.77 -0.28 -18.42
C PRO A 99 7.68 -1.81 -18.36
N LEU A 100 6.93 -2.32 -17.38
CA LEU A 100 6.59 -3.75 -17.34
C LEU A 100 5.79 -4.15 -18.59
N PRO A 101 6.02 -5.36 -19.14
CA PRO A 101 5.21 -5.86 -20.25
C PRO A 101 3.71 -5.85 -19.92
N ALA A 102 2.86 -5.60 -20.91
CA ALA A 102 1.42 -5.46 -20.71
C ALA A 102 0.79 -6.68 -20.00
N LEU A 103 1.11 -7.90 -20.47
CA LEU A 103 0.62 -9.13 -19.86
C LEU A 103 1.12 -9.30 -18.42
N GLY A 104 2.40 -9.02 -18.16
CA GLY A 104 2.98 -9.07 -16.81
C GLY A 104 2.31 -8.07 -15.85
N SER A 105 1.97 -6.88 -16.36
CA SER A 105 1.24 -5.86 -15.59
C SER A 105 -0.16 -6.32 -15.22
N VAL A 106 -0.92 -6.88 -16.17
CA VAL A 106 -2.27 -7.40 -15.90
C VAL A 106 -2.24 -8.54 -14.90
N LEU A 107 -1.33 -9.52 -15.08
CA LEU A 107 -1.19 -10.65 -14.17
C LEU A 107 -0.79 -10.21 -12.76
N ALA A 108 0.11 -9.23 -12.63
CA ALA A 108 0.48 -8.66 -11.34
C ALA A 108 -0.70 -7.96 -10.66
N ILE A 109 -1.45 -7.11 -11.39
CA ILE A 109 -2.62 -6.42 -10.84
C ILE A 109 -3.64 -7.43 -10.32
N VAL A 110 -4.03 -8.40 -11.16
CA VAL A 110 -5.03 -9.43 -10.79
C VAL A 110 -4.50 -10.27 -9.63
N GLY A 111 -3.27 -10.77 -9.75
CA GLY A 111 -2.66 -11.66 -8.77
C GLY A 111 -2.46 -11.02 -7.39
N PHE A 112 -2.22 -9.71 -7.32
CA PHE A 112 -2.02 -9.03 -6.04
C PHE A 112 -3.30 -8.40 -5.47
N LEU A 113 -4.23 -7.90 -6.29
CA LEU A 113 -5.41 -7.18 -5.79
C LEU A 113 -6.59 -8.11 -5.50
N VAL A 114 -6.79 -9.16 -6.32
CA VAL A 114 -7.93 -10.08 -6.14
C VAL A 114 -7.88 -10.81 -4.80
N PRO A 115 -6.75 -11.35 -4.33
CA PRO A 115 -6.72 -12.06 -3.03
C PRO A 115 -7.10 -11.17 -1.86
N GLN A 116 -6.56 -9.94 -1.80
CA GLN A 116 -6.91 -9.00 -0.74
C GLN A 116 -8.36 -8.52 -0.86
N GLY A 117 -8.81 -8.21 -2.08
CA GLY A 117 -10.19 -7.83 -2.36
C GLY A 117 -11.17 -8.94 -1.94
N ALA A 118 -10.87 -10.21 -2.22
CA ALA A 118 -11.70 -11.35 -1.84
C ALA A 118 -11.76 -11.54 -0.33
N LEU A 119 -10.64 -11.38 0.36
CA LEU A 119 -10.62 -11.43 1.81
C LEU A 119 -11.50 -10.33 2.43
N VAL A 120 -11.37 -9.09 1.95
CA VAL A 120 -12.21 -7.96 2.39
C VAL A 120 -13.68 -8.19 2.03
N GLY A 121 -13.98 -8.64 0.81
CA GLY A 121 -15.34 -8.92 0.37
C GLY A 121 -16.04 -10.01 1.16
N ALA A 122 -15.30 -11.02 1.63
CA ALA A 122 -15.84 -12.07 2.49
C ALA A 122 -16.22 -11.56 3.89
N MET A 123 -15.55 -10.52 4.39
CA MET A 123 -15.81 -9.97 5.73
C MET A 123 -17.24 -9.42 5.85
N PHE A 124 -17.75 -8.74 4.82
CA PHE A 124 -19.04 -8.02 4.92
C PHE A 124 -20.26 -8.95 5.11
N PRO A 125 -20.46 -10.01 4.30
CA PRO A 125 -21.57 -10.94 4.52
C PRO A 125 -21.47 -11.68 5.86
N LEU A 126 -20.27 -12.07 6.27
CA LEU A 126 -20.04 -12.76 7.55
C LEU A 126 -20.31 -11.82 8.74
N ALA A 127 -19.87 -10.56 8.66
CA ALA A 127 -20.17 -9.53 9.66
C ALA A 127 -21.67 -9.21 9.73
N SER A 128 -22.36 -9.22 8.59
CA SER A 128 -23.82 -9.02 8.53
C SER A 128 -24.58 -10.19 9.16
N ALA A 129 -24.18 -11.44 8.87
CA ALA A 129 -24.74 -12.63 9.52
C ALA A 129 -24.51 -12.61 11.04
N LEU A 130 -23.33 -12.15 11.45
CA LEU A 130 -22.96 -11.96 12.85
C LEU A 130 -23.86 -10.92 13.54
N ALA A 131 -24.01 -9.74 12.93
CA ALA A 131 -24.82 -8.64 13.43
C ALA A 131 -26.32 -8.97 13.54
N ALA A 132 -26.81 -9.84 12.65
CA ALA A 132 -28.20 -10.29 12.65
C ALA A 132 -28.58 -11.00 13.95
N ARG A 133 -27.62 -11.58 14.67
CA ARG A 133 -27.85 -12.27 15.95
C ARG A 133 -28.22 -11.32 17.09
N TRP A 134 -27.84 -10.05 17.00
CA TRP A 134 -28.10 -9.03 18.02
C TRP A 134 -29.09 -7.96 17.55
N SER A 135 -29.66 -8.12 16.37
CA SER A 135 -30.57 -7.16 15.75
C SER A 135 -31.97 -7.73 15.63
N CYS A 136 -32.98 -6.88 15.79
CA CYS A 136 -34.40 -7.29 15.68
C CYS A 136 -34.81 -7.69 14.25
N SER A 137 -34.00 -7.35 13.23
CA SER A 137 -34.27 -7.64 11.82
C SER A 137 -32.96 -7.73 11.05
N GLN A 138 -32.91 -8.61 10.04
CA GLN A 138 -31.77 -8.76 9.14
C GLN A 138 -31.46 -7.47 8.37
N ALA A 139 -32.48 -6.72 7.94
CA ALA A 139 -32.30 -5.44 7.26
C ALA A 139 -31.62 -4.42 8.17
N ARG A 140 -31.99 -4.39 9.45
CA ARG A 140 -31.38 -3.51 10.45
C ARG A 140 -29.92 -3.91 10.74
N ALA A 141 -29.61 -5.20 10.73
CA ALA A 141 -28.25 -5.70 10.91
C ALA A 141 -27.32 -5.25 9.78
N ILE A 142 -27.74 -5.46 8.52
CA ILE A 142 -26.99 -5.04 7.33
C ILE A 142 -26.76 -3.52 7.35
N GLY A 143 -27.81 -2.74 7.65
CA GLY A 143 -27.69 -1.28 7.75
C GLY A 143 -26.71 -0.82 8.83
N GLN A 144 -26.67 -1.51 9.99
CA GLN A 144 -25.70 -1.21 11.04
C GLN A 144 -24.26 -1.54 10.63
N VAL A 145 -24.02 -2.70 10.01
CA VAL A 145 -22.69 -3.07 9.52
C VAL A 145 -22.20 -2.05 8.50
N TYR A 146 -23.02 -1.76 7.48
CA TYR A 146 -22.71 -0.78 6.44
C TYR A 146 -22.40 0.61 7.02
N SER A 147 -23.20 1.09 7.97
CA SER A 147 -22.99 2.42 8.57
C SER A 147 -21.66 2.51 9.32
N TRP A 148 -21.34 1.51 10.17
CA TRP A 148 -20.12 1.53 10.96
C TRP A 148 -18.88 1.22 10.12
N GLU A 149 -18.99 0.36 9.11
CA GLU A 149 -17.95 0.15 8.12
C GLU A 149 -17.66 1.43 7.33
N ALA A 150 -18.69 2.14 6.86
CA ALA A 150 -18.52 3.40 6.13
C ALA A 150 -17.83 4.48 7.00
N VAL A 151 -18.17 4.57 8.28
CA VAL A 151 -17.45 5.43 9.24
C VAL A 151 -15.98 5.00 9.36
N GLY A 152 -15.72 3.70 9.43
CA GLY A 152 -14.37 3.15 9.42
C GLY A 152 -13.58 3.53 8.17
N CYS A 153 -14.19 3.38 6.98
CA CYS A 153 -13.61 3.80 5.71
C CYS A 153 -13.31 5.30 5.72
N LEU A 154 -14.26 6.15 6.14
CA LEU A 154 -14.05 7.60 6.21
C LEU A 154 -12.85 7.95 7.11
N LEU A 155 -12.80 7.39 8.32
CA LEU A 155 -11.69 7.63 9.25
C LEU A 155 -10.37 7.08 8.71
N GLY A 156 -10.39 5.90 8.06
CA GLY A 156 -9.24 5.33 7.38
C GLY A 156 -8.71 6.22 6.27
N GLY A 157 -9.61 6.83 5.49
CA GLY A 157 -9.28 7.69 4.36
C GLY A 157 -8.67 9.00 4.83
N LEU A 158 -9.22 9.59 5.89
CA LEU A 158 -8.66 10.78 6.51
C LEU A 158 -7.30 10.49 7.16
N ALA A 159 -7.21 9.42 7.95
CA ALA A 159 -5.97 9.04 8.61
C ALA A 159 -4.86 8.73 7.60
N ILE A 160 -5.14 7.92 6.58
CA ILE A 160 -4.12 7.55 5.60
C ILE A 160 -3.62 8.77 4.83
N THR A 161 -4.54 9.64 4.39
CA THR A 161 -4.21 10.80 3.56
C THR A 161 -3.44 11.87 4.32
N PHE A 162 -3.90 12.23 5.51
CA PHE A 162 -3.38 13.40 6.23
C PHE A 162 -2.36 13.07 7.31
N LEU A 163 -2.39 11.86 7.87
CA LEU A 163 -1.51 11.49 8.99
C LEU A 163 -0.48 10.45 8.58
N MET A 164 -0.87 9.40 7.85
CA MET A 164 0.01 8.25 7.63
C MET A 164 0.95 8.47 6.45
N ILE A 165 0.42 8.78 5.25
CA ILE A 165 1.24 8.97 4.04
C ILE A 165 2.35 10.02 4.22
N PRO A 166 2.12 11.17 4.89
CA PRO A 166 3.17 12.17 5.07
C PRO A 166 4.28 11.78 6.06
N HIS A 167 4.02 10.84 6.97
CA HIS A 167 4.89 10.58 8.11
C HIS A 167 5.41 9.14 8.21
N LEU A 168 4.79 8.18 7.50
CA LEU A 168 5.09 6.76 7.61
C LEU A 168 5.40 6.17 6.25
N HIS A 169 6.39 5.29 6.22
CA HIS A 169 6.65 4.44 5.05
C HIS A 169 5.57 3.36 4.90
N PRO A 170 5.38 2.80 3.69
CA PRO A 170 4.31 1.83 3.42
C PRO A 170 4.25 0.61 4.35
N PRO A 171 5.36 -0.05 4.73
CA PRO A 171 5.31 -1.10 5.76
C PRO A 171 4.84 -0.60 7.13
N GLY A 172 5.20 0.63 7.49
CA GLY A 172 4.73 1.29 8.71
C GLY A 172 3.23 1.56 8.70
N ILE A 173 2.67 1.95 7.55
CA ILE A 173 1.22 2.16 7.39
C ILE A 173 0.46 0.85 7.60
N VAL A 174 0.93 -0.25 7.00
CA VAL A 174 0.32 -1.58 7.16
C VAL A 174 0.41 -2.05 8.62
N ALA A 175 1.57 -1.87 9.27
CA ALA A 175 1.75 -2.23 10.67
C ALA A 175 0.84 -1.41 11.61
N TRP A 176 0.66 -0.12 11.36
CA TRP A 176 -0.31 0.71 12.09
C TRP A 176 -1.75 0.22 11.89
N GLY A 177 -2.12 -0.08 10.64
CA GLY A 177 -3.43 -0.63 10.32
C GLY A 177 -3.70 -1.96 11.03
N GLY A 178 -2.72 -2.87 11.02
CA GLY A 178 -2.80 -4.16 11.69
C GLY A 178 -2.84 -4.07 13.22
N MET A 179 -2.11 -3.13 13.80
CA MET A 179 -2.19 -2.83 15.23
C MET A 179 -3.59 -2.35 15.61
N LEU A 180 -4.09 -1.31 14.94
CA LEU A 180 -5.39 -0.72 15.27
C LEU A 180 -6.54 -1.70 15.04
N SER A 181 -6.57 -2.38 13.90
CA SER A 181 -7.62 -3.35 13.60
C SER A 181 -7.57 -4.55 14.54
N GLY A 182 -6.37 -5.07 14.84
CA GLY A 182 -6.17 -6.18 15.78
C GLY A 182 -6.64 -5.84 17.19
N LEU A 183 -6.25 -4.68 17.73
CA LEU A 183 -6.63 -4.26 19.09
C LEU A 183 -8.13 -3.95 19.21
N LEU A 184 -8.71 -3.24 18.24
CA LEU A 184 -10.15 -2.94 18.23
C LEU A 184 -10.99 -4.22 18.07
N ALA A 185 -10.57 -5.14 17.21
CA ALA A 185 -11.23 -6.42 17.03
C ALA A 185 -11.09 -7.31 18.26
N ALA A 186 -9.91 -7.36 18.89
CA ALA A 186 -9.70 -8.07 20.15
C ALA A 186 -10.61 -7.55 21.27
N TRP A 187 -10.69 -6.23 21.42
CA TRP A 187 -11.59 -5.59 22.38
C TRP A 187 -13.05 -5.95 22.07
N ALA A 188 -13.48 -5.86 20.81
CA ALA A 188 -14.85 -6.19 20.43
C ALA A 188 -15.21 -7.67 20.67
N MET A 189 -14.26 -8.58 20.45
CA MET A 189 -14.44 -10.03 20.58
C MET A 189 -14.25 -10.56 22.01
N ALA A 190 -13.69 -9.78 22.93
CA ALA A 190 -13.35 -10.22 24.30
C ALA A 190 -14.54 -10.81 25.09
N ARG A 191 -15.77 -10.38 24.79
CA ARG A 191 -16.99 -10.90 25.43
C ARG A 191 -17.67 -12.05 24.67
N LEU A 192 -17.30 -12.27 23.40
CA LEU A 192 -17.92 -13.26 22.52
C LEU A 192 -17.08 -14.54 22.45
N ASP A 193 -15.79 -14.40 22.20
CA ASP A 193 -14.84 -15.50 22.10
C ASP A 193 -13.47 -15.04 22.63
N ARG A 194 -13.13 -15.47 23.85
CA ARG A 194 -11.88 -15.09 24.51
C ARG A 194 -10.64 -15.63 23.78
N ALA A 195 -10.74 -16.78 23.12
CA ALA A 195 -9.62 -17.35 22.38
C ALA A 195 -9.33 -16.52 21.13
N CYS A 196 -10.36 -16.19 20.36
CA CYS A 196 -10.22 -15.28 19.21
C CYS A 196 -9.73 -13.89 19.63
N ALA A 197 -10.27 -13.33 20.72
CA ALA A 197 -9.85 -12.03 21.23
C ALA A 197 -8.36 -12.01 21.62
N ARG A 198 -7.88 -13.07 22.30
CA ARG A 198 -6.46 -13.21 22.62
C ARG A 198 -5.60 -13.32 21.36
N GLY A 199 -6.00 -14.12 20.38
CA GLY A 199 -5.28 -14.24 19.10
C GLY A 199 -5.16 -12.91 18.37
N LEU A 200 -6.27 -12.19 18.21
CA LEU A 200 -6.28 -10.85 17.60
C LEU A 200 -5.49 -9.83 18.41
N GLY A 201 -5.54 -9.90 19.74
CA GLY A 201 -4.79 -9.01 20.62
C GLY A 201 -3.28 -9.26 20.55
N LEU A 202 -2.86 -10.52 20.47
CA LEU A 202 -1.47 -10.91 20.25
C LEU A 202 -0.97 -10.44 18.88
N LEU A 203 -1.78 -10.61 17.83
CA LEU A 203 -1.45 -10.09 16.49
C LEU A 203 -1.35 -8.56 16.49
N GLY A 204 -2.30 -7.86 17.12
CA GLY A 204 -2.25 -6.40 17.27
C GLY A 204 -1.01 -5.94 18.05
N SER A 205 -0.63 -6.68 19.09
CA SER A 205 0.58 -6.42 19.90
C SER A 205 1.85 -6.71 19.12
N PHE A 206 1.86 -7.74 18.26
CA PHE A 206 2.96 -8.03 17.35
C PHE A 206 3.18 -6.88 16.37
N TRP A 207 2.11 -6.34 15.78
CA TRP A 207 2.19 -5.17 14.92
C TRP A 207 2.68 -3.93 15.67
N ALA A 208 2.22 -3.72 16.92
CA ALA A 208 2.71 -2.64 17.77
C ALA A 208 4.21 -2.78 18.06
N LEU A 209 4.67 -3.99 18.39
CA LEU A 209 6.08 -4.28 18.62
C LEU A 209 6.91 -4.05 17.35
N LEU A 210 6.40 -4.42 16.18
CA LEU A 210 7.06 -4.18 14.89
C LEU A 210 7.25 -2.67 14.61
N LEU A 211 6.30 -1.82 15.04
CA LEU A 211 6.41 -0.37 14.96
C LEU A 211 7.45 0.17 15.96
N LEU A 212 7.35 -0.22 17.22
CA LEU A 212 8.18 0.32 18.31
C LEU A 212 9.65 -0.12 18.20
N SER A 213 9.90 -1.33 17.71
CA SER A 213 11.25 -1.87 17.50
C SER A 213 11.98 -1.24 16.30
N GLY A 214 11.31 -0.43 15.48
CA GLY A 214 11.83 0.03 14.21
C GLY A 214 11.86 -1.05 13.12
N GLY A 215 11.28 -2.23 13.35
CA GLY A 215 11.22 -3.33 12.39
C GLY A 215 10.54 -2.94 11.08
N SER A 216 9.50 -2.08 11.12
CA SER A 216 8.88 -1.50 9.92
C SER A 216 9.87 -0.68 9.07
N SER A 217 10.80 0.03 9.71
CA SER A 217 11.84 0.81 9.04
C SER A 217 12.93 -0.09 8.46
N SER A 218 13.31 -1.16 9.17
CA SER A 218 14.22 -2.18 8.63
C SER A 218 13.63 -2.87 7.40
N ILE A 219 12.34 -3.23 7.43
CA ILE A 219 11.63 -3.80 6.27
C ILE A 219 11.59 -2.80 5.11
N GLN A 220 11.35 -1.52 5.39
CA GLN A 220 11.40 -0.46 4.38
C GLN A 220 12.79 -0.40 3.73
N GLN A 221 13.86 -0.30 4.52
CA GLN A 221 15.23 -0.21 4.01
C GLN A 221 15.63 -1.44 3.19
N TRP A 222 15.30 -2.63 3.70
CA TRP A 222 15.55 -3.90 3.01
C TRP A 222 14.78 -3.99 1.68
N SER A 223 13.48 -3.71 1.69
CA SER A 223 12.65 -3.78 0.47
C SER A 223 13.08 -2.75 -0.56
N ALA A 224 13.46 -1.54 -0.12
CA ALA A 224 13.95 -0.49 -0.99
C ALA A 224 15.34 -0.84 -1.57
N GLN A 225 16.23 -1.47 -0.79
CA GLN A 225 17.52 -1.95 -1.28
C GLN A 225 17.36 -3.03 -2.37
N ARG A 226 16.50 -4.02 -2.13
CA ARG A 226 16.22 -5.07 -3.12
C ARG A 226 15.57 -4.54 -4.38
N ARG A 227 14.67 -3.56 -4.25
CA ARG A 227 14.09 -2.84 -5.38
C ARG A 227 15.16 -2.10 -6.17
N TRP A 228 16.07 -1.42 -5.49
CA TRP A 228 17.17 -0.69 -6.12
C TRP A 228 18.07 -1.61 -6.94
N GLU A 229 18.54 -2.70 -6.34
CA GLU A 229 19.41 -3.68 -7.02
C GLU A 229 18.74 -4.29 -8.26
N ALA A 230 17.42 -4.47 -8.22
CA ALA A 230 16.67 -4.99 -9.36
C ALA A 230 16.49 -3.98 -10.50
N ILE A 231 16.40 -2.67 -10.19
CA ILE A 231 16.17 -1.62 -11.20
C ILE A 231 17.49 -1.07 -11.73
N HIS A 232 18.52 -0.92 -10.89
CA HIS A 232 19.79 -0.26 -11.21
C HIS A 232 21.00 -1.16 -10.88
N PRO A 233 21.23 -2.26 -11.62
CA PRO A 233 22.38 -3.12 -11.37
C PRO A 233 23.69 -2.35 -11.54
N GLY A 234 24.55 -2.38 -10.52
CA GLY A 234 25.87 -1.73 -10.53
C GLY A 234 25.88 -0.24 -10.17
N MET A 235 24.72 0.37 -9.87
CA MET A 235 24.64 1.74 -9.39
C MET A 235 24.58 1.76 -7.86
N GLU A 236 25.42 2.58 -7.22
CA GLU A 236 25.38 2.73 -5.76
C GLU A 236 24.20 3.60 -5.36
N ARG A 237 23.42 3.16 -4.37
CA ARG A 237 22.31 3.96 -3.82
C ARG A 237 22.81 4.83 -2.68
N LEU A 238 22.74 6.15 -2.84
CA LEU A 238 23.18 7.09 -1.82
C LEU A 238 22.09 7.39 -0.80
N THR A 239 20.87 7.67 -1.27
CA THR A 239 19.75 8.03 -0.39
C THR A 239 18.40 7.73 -1.02
N THR A 240 17.38 7.58 -0.18
CA THR A 240 15.98 7.39 -0.56
C THR A 240 15.10 8.25 0.32
N VAL A 241 14.23 9.05 -0.31
CA VAL A 241 13.28 9.93 0.35
C VAL A 241 11.90 9.71 -0.26
N ASP A 242 10.94 9.25 0.54
CA ASP A 242 9.56 9.14 0.11
C ASP A 242 8.83 10.46 0.37
N THR A 243 8.24 11.04 -0.67
CA THR A 243 7.36 12.22 -0.57
C THR A 243 5.90 11.80 -0.74
N PRO A 244 4.92 12.66 -0.40
CA PRO A 244 3.51 12.35 -0.65
C PRO A 244 3.17 12.07 -2.13
N TYR A 245 3.99 12.61 -3.04
CA TYR A 245 3.78 12.56 -4.49
C TYR A 245 4.59 11.48 -5.19
N GLN A 246 5.84 11.26 -4.76
CA GLN A 246 6.76 10.31 -5.41
C GLN A 246 7.86 9.82 -4.46
N SER A 247 8.37 8.62 -4.70
CA SER A 247 9.57 8.09 -4.06
C SER A 247 10.79 8.62 -4.83
N LEU A 248 11.65 9.38 -4.16
CA LEU A 248 12.88 9.95 -4.70
C LEU A 248 14.06 9.09 -4.27
N GLU A 249 14.89 8.67 -5.22
CA GLU A 249 16.08 7.86 -4.96
C GLU A 249 17.28 8.48 -5.68
N LEU A 250 18.42 8.61 -5.00
CA LEU A 250 19.65 9.13 -5.61
C LEU A 250 20.64 7.99 -5.83
N GLY A 251 21.02 7.79 -7.10
CA GLY A 251 22.01 6.81 -7.51
C GLY A 251 23.31 7.45 -7.96
N ALA A 252 24.42 6.76 -7.77
CA ALA A 252 25.73 7.14 -8.28
C ALA A 252 26.32 6.02 -9.16
N LEU A 253 26.76 6.38 -10.36
CA LEU A 253 27.44 5.49 -11.29
C LEU A 253 28.60 6.24 -11.93
N GLN A 254 29.83 5.73 -11.75
CA GLN A 254 31.05 6.26 -12.40
C GLN A 254 31.23 7.79 -12.27
N GLY A 255 30.89 8.37 -11.12
CA GLY A 255 31.02 9.81 -10.86
C GLY A 255 29.86 10.69 -11.37
N GLN A 256 28.85 10.08 -12.00
CA GLN A 256 27.56 10.72 -12.29
C GLN A 256 26.52 10.34 -11.24
N PHE A 257 25.67 11.30 -10.88
CA PHE A 257 24.56 11.15 -9.97
C PHE A 257 23.26 11.24 -10.75
N THR A 258 22.36 10.27 -10.56
CA THR A 258 21.02 10.30 -11.16
C THR A 258 19.97 10.31 -10.07
N LEU A 259 19.11 11.32 -10.10
CA LEU A 259 17.91 11.38 -9.28
C LEU A 259 16.78 10.62 -9.99
N PHE A 260 16.20 9.65 -9.29
CA PHE A 260 15.09 8.84 -9.76
C PHE A 260 13.81 9.22 -9.01
N GLY A 261 12.71 9.30 -9.75
CA GLY A 261 11.34 9.44 -9.24
C GLY A 261 10.54 8.20 -9.59
N ASN A 262 10.03 7.49 -8.58
CA ASN A 262 9.30 6.23 -8.75
C ASN A 262 10.08 5.19 -9.61
N GLY A 263 11.41 5.14 -9.44
CA GLY A 263 12.30 4.23 -10.20
C GLY A 263 12.52 4.62 -11.66
N ARG A 264 12.18 5.86 -12.07
CA ARG A 264 12.51 6.43 -13.38
C ARG A 264 13.49 7.59 -13.24
N PRO A 265 14.49 7.73 -14.12
CA PRO A 265 15.42 8.86 -14.06
C PRO A 265 14.66 10.17 -14.28
N LEU A 266 14.83 11.12 -13.37
CA LEU A 266 14.31 12.49 -13.47
C LEU A 266 15.39 13.43 -14.01
N VAL A 267 16.58 13.35 -13.43
CA VAL A 267 17.74 14.15 -13.83
C VAL A 267 19.03 13.41 -13.52
N THR A 268 20.01 13.54 -14.42
CA THR A 268 21.38 13.08 -14.23
C THR A 268 22.32 14.29 -14.20
N PHE A 269 23.26 14.30 -13.27
CA PHE A 269 24.23 15.37 -13.10
C PHE A 269 25.56 14.81 -12.57
N PRO A 270 26.71 15.33 -13.00
CA PRO A 270 26.86 16.31 -14.07
C PRO A 270 26.59 15.71 -15.47
N ASP A 271 25.83 16.44 -16.30
CA ASP A 271 25.64 16.15 -17.72
C ASP A 271 26.20 17.29 -18.59
N PRO A 272 27.52 17.32 -18.81
CA PRO A 272 28.14 18.35 -19.63
C PRO A 272 27.74 18.23 -21.10
N VAL A 273 27.25 17.08 -21.57
CA VAL A 273 26.90 16.90 -23.00
C VAL A 273 25.61 17.65 -23.32
N GLU A 274 24.61 17.56 -22.43
CA GLU A 274 23.33 18.24 -22.62
C GLU A 274 23.40 19.72 -22.21
N ALA A 275 24.13 20.04 -21.12
CA ALA A 275 24.18 21.41 -20.59
C ALA A 275 25.16 22.34 -21.32
N ALA A 276 26.30 21.84 -21.84
CA ALA A 276 27.33 22.69 -22.42
C ALA A 276 26.88 23.47 -23.67
N PRO A 277 26.14 22.89 -24.64
CA PRO A 277 25.72 23.63 -25.83
C PRO A 277 24.88 24.86 -25.48
N LEU A 278 23.91 24.71 -24.57
CA LEU A 278 23.05 25.81 -24.13
C LEU A 278 23.86 26.86 -23.35
N ALA A 279 24.72 26.42 -22.43
CA ALA A 279 25.59 27.32 -21.68
C ALA A 279 26.53 28.11 -22.60
N HIS A 280 27.14 27.47 -23.60
CA HIS A 280 27.99 28.13 -24.58
C HIS A 280 27.23 29.14 -25.44
N ILE A 281 26.01 28.83 -25.87
CA ILE A 281 25.17 29.77 -26.61
C ILE A 281 24.84 30.99 -25.76
N ILE A 282 24.38 30.80 -24.51
CA ILE A 282 23.99 31.88 -23.60
C ILE A 282 25.20 32.76 -23.26
N MET A 283 26.32 32.14 -22.88
CA MET A 283 27.56 32.85 -22.51
C MET A 283 28.21 33.52 -23.71
N GLY A 284 27.97 33.03 -24.93
CA GLY A 284 28.45 33.64 -26.17
C GLY A 284 27.66 34.88 -26.59
N GLN A 285 26.49 35.16 -26.01
CA GLN A 285 25.69 36.34 -26.36
C GLN A 285 26.18 37.63 -25.72
N GLU A 286 26.97 37.55 -24.64
CA GLU A 286 27.48 38.73 -23.96
C GLU A 286 28.97 38.56 -23.61
N PRO A 287 29.86 39.54 -23.89
CA PRO A 287 31.28 39.40 -23.62
C PRO A 287 31.65 39.31 -22.12
N GLN A 288 30.81 39.86 -21.23
CA GLN A 288 30.99 39.82 -19.78
C GLN A 288 29.66 39.59 -19.03
N PRO A 289 29.11 38.38 -19.06
CA PRO A 289 27.88 38.07 -18.32
C PRO A 289 28.17 38.12 -16.81
N ARG A 290 27.73 39.18 -16.12
CA ARG A 290 27.95 39.37 -14.67
C ARG A 290 26.81 38.86 -13.79
N ARG A 291 25.62 38.69 -14.35
CA ARG A 291 24.42 38.23 -13.65
C ARG A 291 23.61 37.33 -14.57
N LEU A 292 23.43 36.09 -14.16
CA LEU A 292 22.60 35.09 -14.83
C LEU A 292 21.47 34.69 -13.88
N LEU A 293 20.27 34.58 -14.43
CA LEU A 293 19.12 34.04 -13.74
C LEU A 293 18.79 32.69 -14.37
N LEU A 294 19.00 31.62 -13.62
CA LEU A 294 18.60 30.27 -14.00
C LEU A 294 17.24 29.97 -13.37
N ILE A 295 16.24 29.67 -14.19
CA ILE A 295 14.91 29.25 -13.74
C ILE A 295 14.66 27.85 -14.29
N GLY A 296 14.59 26.86 -13.40
CA GLY A 296 14.55 25.45 -13.80
C GLY A 296 15.94 24.91 -14.19
N GLY A 297 15.98 23.73 -14.82
CA GLY A 297 17.19 22.93 -15.00
C GLY A 297 17.53 22.22 -13.69
N GLY A 298 17.77 20.91 -13.71
CA GLY A 298 18.06 20.17 -12.48
C GLY A 298 19.39 20.59 -11.82
N PRO A 299 19.87 19.85 -10.81
CA PRO A 299 20.95 20.31 -9.95
C PRO A 299 22.29 20.35 -10.70
N GLY A 300 22.70 21.55 -11.14
CA GLY A 300 24.06 21.89 -11.52
C GLY A 300 24.32 21.93 -13.02
#